data_AF-A0A3A6E7Z2-F1
#
_entry.id   AF-A0A3A6E7Z2-F1
#
_cell.length_a   1.000
_cell.length_b   1.000
_cell.length_c   1.000
_cell.angle_alpha   90.00
_cell.angle_beta   90.00
_cell.angle_gamma   90.00
#
_symmetry.space_group_name_H-M   'P 1'
#
loop_
_entity.id
_entity.type
_entity.pdbx_description
1 polymer ?
#
loop_
_entity_poly.entity_id
_entity_poly.type
_entity_poly.pdbx_seq_one_letter_code
_entity_poly.pdbx_strand_id
1 'polypeptide(L)'
;MAYRKKQPVGRPPKFKNKEELEAKIQAFFEDCEGEVLLDDGGTPVLDKYGNVICIHQRPPTVTGLALALGFASRQSLLDYQGKKEFLDTILRAKTRCEQYAEERLYDRDGTHGAQFSLRANFGWNDKPKEQTEALKEEVPVDDLSKALFELSEGSHGTG
;
A
#
# COMPACT_ATOMS: atom_id res chain seq x y z
N MET A 1 43.61 13.84 -4.97
CA MET A 1 43.04 12.87 -4.00
C MET A 1 42.22 11.84 -4.77
N ALA A 2 42.60 10.56 -4.75
CA ALA A 2 41.84 9.52 -5.44
C ALA A 2 40.57 9.18 -4.63
N TYR A 3 39.40 9.32 -5.25
CA TYR A 3 38.11 9.04 -4.60
C TYR A 3 37.94 7.51 -4.46
N ARG A 4 38.08 6.99 -3.24
CA ARG A 4 37.91 5.55 -2.95
C ARG A 4 36.42 5.21 -2.97
N LYS A 5 35.97 4.49 -4.02
CA LYS A 5 34.58 4.00 -4.15
C LYS A 5 34.24 3.15 -2.92
N LYS A 6 33.34 3.63 -2.06
CA LYS A 6 32.87 2.89 -0.88
C LYS A 6 32.21 1.58 -1.34
N GLN A 7 32.65 0.46 -0.76
CA GLN A 7 32.02 -0.83 -0.98
C GLN A 7 30.62 -0.80 -0.33
N PRO A 8 29.56 -1.30 -1.01
CA PRO A 8 28.25 -1.36 -0.43
C PRO A 8 28.29 -2.28 0.80
N VAL A 9 27.97 -1.73 1.97
CA VAL A 9 27.86 -2.47 3.23
C VAL A 9 26.40 -2.90 3.42
N GLY A 10 26.16 -4.20 3.52
CA GLY A 10 24.82 -4.78 3.69
C GLY A 10 24.59 -6.06 2.86
N ARG A 11 23.50 -6.77 3.17
CA ARG A 11 23.07 -7.92 2.36
C ARG A 11 22.78 -7.44 0.93
N PRO A 12 23.27 -8.13 -0.11
CA PRO A 12 22.97 -7.75 -1.49
C PRO A 12 21.46 -7.69 -1.74
N PRO A 13 20.99 -6.80 -2.65
CA PRO A 13 19.60 -6.78 -3.08
C PRO A 13 19.10 -8.17 -3.49
N LYS A 14 17.84 -8.46 -3.21
CA LYS A 14 17.24 -9.76 -3.47
C LYS A 14 17.03 -10.02 -4.97
N PHE A 15 16.79 -8.95 -5.71
CA PHE A 15 16.61 -8.93 -7.16
C PHE A 15 17.71 -8.09 -7.79
N LYS A 16 18.21 -8.53 -8.94
CA LYS A 16 19.31 -7.84 -9.64
C LYS A 16 18.83 -6.68 -10.52
N ASN A 17 17.62 -6.81 -11.06
CA ASN A 17 17.01 -5.84 -11.95
C ASN A 17 15.47 -5.90 -11.84
N LYS A 18 14.81 -4.95 -12.47
CA LYS A 18 13.35 -4.81 -12.45
C LYS A 18 12.66 -5.99 -13.15
N GLU A 19 13.25 -6.51 -14.22
CA GLU A 19 12.67 -7.55 -15.06
C GLU A 19 12.53 -8.88 -14.29
N GLU A 20 13.54 -9.24 -13.48
CA GLU A 20 13.48 -10.42 -12.61
C GLU A 20 12.36 -10.30 -11.57
N LEU A 21 12.19 -9.10 -10.99
CA LEU A 21 11.13 -8.82 -10.03
C LEU A 21 9.76 -8.92 -10.69
N GLU A 22 9.58 -8.29 -11.85
CA GLU A 22 8.33 -8.26 -12.61
C GLU A 22 7.89 -9.67 -13.03
N ALA A 23 8.83 -10.51 -13.48
CA ALA A 23 8.54 -11.90 -13.82
C ALA A 23 8.00 -12.70 -12.62
N LYS A 24 8.57 -12.54 -11.42
CA LYS A 24 8.06 -13.23 -10.22
C LYS A 24 6.73 -12.67 -9.73
N ILE A 25 6.51 -11.38 -9.89
CA ILE A 25 5.21 -10.76 -9.58
C ILE A 25 4.15 -11.33 -10.50
N GLN A 26 4.43 -11.43 -11.80
CA GLN A 26 3.49 -11.97 -12.77
C GLN A 26 3.17 -13.44 -12.49
N ALA A 27 4.18 -14.26 -12.23
CA ALA A 27 3.99 -15.66 -11.84
C ALA A 27 3.13 -15.81 -10.56
N PHE A 28 3.26 -14.90 -9.59
CA PHE A 28 2.40 -14.89 -8.40
C PHE A 28 0.93 -14.62 -8.74
N PHE A 29 0.66 -13.69 -9.66
CA PHE A 29 -0.73 -13.38 -10.04
C PHE A 29 -1.34 -14.49 -10.89
N GLU A 30 -0.60 -15.06 -11.83
CA GLU A 30 -1.03 -16.24 -12.60
C GLU A 30 -1.37 -17.41 -11.68
N ASP A 31 -0.53 -17.68 -10.67
CA ASP A 31 -0.81 -18.70 -9.65
C ASP A 31 -2.06 -18.38 -8.80
N CYS A 32 -2.45 -17.11 -8.67
CA CYS A 32 -3.69 -16.74 -7.98
C CYS A 32 -4.96 -16.96 -8.82
N GLU A 33 -4.85 -16.93 -10.16
CA GLU A 33 -5.98 -17.17 -11.07
C GLU A 33 -6.48 -18.61 -10.99
N GLY A 34 -5.61 -19.54 -10.58
CA GLY A 34 -5.91 -20.96 -10.49
C GLY A 34 -5.88 -21.64 -11.87
N GLU A 35 -6.45 -22.83 -11.95
CA GLU A 35 -6.47 -23.61 -13.18
C GLU A 35 -7.83 -24.23 -13.44
N VAL A 36 -8.16 -24.45 -14.71
CA VAL A 36 -9.41 -25.09 -15.11
C VAL A 36 -9.36 -26.56 -14.73
N LEU A 37 -10.41 -27.05 -14.06
CA LEU A 37 -10.57 -28.46 -13.79
C LEU A 37 -10.91 -29.20 -15.08
N LEU A 38 -10.06 -30.15 -15.45
CA LEU A 38 -10.25 -31.01 -16.62
C LEU A 38 -10.66 -32.42 -16.16
N ASP A 39 -11.47 -33.09 -16.97
CA ASP A 39 -11.75 -34.53 -16.81
C ASP A 39 -10.60 -35.40 -17.37
N ASP A 40 -10.73 -36.72 -17.25
CA ASP A 40 -9.75 -37.68 -17.76
C ASP A 40 -9.51 -37.59 -19.29
N GLY A 41 -10.44 -36.96 -20.02
CA GLY A 41 -10.36 -36.73 -21.46
C GLY A 41 -9.78 -35.36 -21.85
N GLY A 42 -9.41 -34.52 -20.88
CA GLY A 42 -8.92 -33.16 -21.12
C GLY A 42 -10.01 -32.13 -21.44
N THR A 43 -11.28 -32.43 -21.14
CA THR A 43 -12.40 -31.51 -21.34
C THR A 43 -12.67 -30.71 -20.06
N PRO A 44 -12.96 -29.40 -20.14
CA PRO A 44 -13.33 -28.60 -18.97
C PRO A 44 -14.56 -29.16 -18.26
N VAL A 45 -14.44 -29.38 -16.95
CA VAL A 45 -15.56 -29.78 -16.09
C VAL A 45 -16.44 -28.57 -15.83
N LEU A 46 -17.75 -28.75 -16.00
CA LEU A 46 -18.75 -27.70 -15.81
C LEU A 46 -19.53 -27.88 -14.51
N ASP A 47 -19.94 -26.77 -13.90
CA ASP A 47 -20.88 -26.77 -12.80
C ASP A 47 -22.33 -27.08 -13.29
N LYS A 48 -23.26 -27.19 -12.34
CA LYS A 48 -24.69 -27.42 -12.63
C LYS A 48 -25.37 -26.32 -13.47
N TYR A 49 -24.70 -25.18 -13.68
CA TYR A 49 -25.18 -24.04 -14.44
C TYR A 49 -24.45 -23.89 -15.79
N GLY A 50 -23.52 -24.79 -16.12
CA GLY A 50 -22.75 -24.78 -17.36
C GLY A 50 -21.50 -23.90 -17.33
N ASN A 51 -21.08 -23.39 -16.18
CA ASN A 51 -19.84 -22.61 -16.05
C ASN A 51 -18.64 -23.53 -15.83
N VAL A 52 -17.48 -23.15 -16.36
CA VAL A 52 -16.22 -23.87 -16.14
C VAL A 52 -15.81 -23.78 -14.67
N ILE A 53 -15.42 -24.91 -14.09
CA ILE A 53 -14.92 -24.97 -12.72
C ILE A 53 -13.42 -24.66 -12.71
N CYS A 54 -13.02 -23.61 -11.99
CA CYS A 54 -11.62 -23.32 -11.69
C CYS A 54 -11.27 -23.84 -10.28
N ILE A 55 -10.13 -24.52 -10.16
CA ILE A 55 -9.56 -25.01 -8.91
C ILE A 55 -8.33 -24.19 -8.52
N HIS A 56 -7.97 -24.23 -7.24
CA HIS A 56 -6.79 -23.54 -6.66
C HIS A 56 -6.78 -22.01 -6.77
N GLN A 57 -7.84 -21.40 -7.32
CA GLN A 57 -8.02 -19.97 -7.33
C GLN A 57 -7.99 -19.40 -5.91
N ARG A 58 -7.24 -18.31 -5.71
CA ARG A 58 -7.08 -17.69 -4.39
C ARG A 58 -6.93 -16.17 -4.48
N PRO A 59 -7.32 -15.43 -3.43
CA PRO A 59 -7.19 -13.98 -3.41
C PRO A 59 -5.72 -13.54 -3.48
N PRO A 60 -5.34 -12.63 -4.40
CA PRO A 60 -4.04 -11.99 -4.36
C PRO A 60 -3.94 -11.04 -3.17
N THR A 61 -2.99 -11.29 -2.27
CA THR A 61 -2.78 -10.48 -1.05
C THR A 61 -1.36 -9.93 -0.97
N VAL A 62 -1.16 -8.80 -0.29
CA VAL A 62 0.17 -8.19 -0.13
C VAL A 62 1.16 -9.13 0.59
N THR A 63 0.68 -9.90 1.58
CA THR A 63 1.51 -10.89 2.27
C THR A 63 1.82 -12.08 1.36
N GLY A 64 0.85 -12.57 0.57
CA GLY A 64 1.09 -13.61 -0.43
C GLY A 64 2.13 -13.19 -1.46
N LEU A 65 2.03 -11.95 -1.95
CA LEU A 65 3.01 -11.35 -2.85
C LEU A 65 4.40 -11.31 -2.21
N ALA A 66 4.50 -10.88 -0.95
CA ALA A 66 5.77 -10.86 -0.21
C ALA A 66 6.40 -12.26 -0.13
N LEU A 67 5.60 -13.28 0.18
CA LEU A 67 6.04 -14.68 0.28
C LEU A 67 6.48 -15.23 -1.08
N ALA A 68 5.74 -14.96 -2.16
CA ALA A 68 6.10 -15.39 -3.51
C ALA A 68 7.41 -14.76 -4.01
N LEU A 69 7.67 -13.52 -3.62
CA LEU A 69 8.95 -12.84 -3.86
C LEU A 69 10.06 -13.33 -2.90
N GLY A 70 9.71 -14.20 -1.94
CA GLY A 70 10.59 -14.84 -0.96
C GLY A 70 11.04 -13.91 0.17
N PHE A 71 10.29 -12.85 0.46
CA PHE A 71 10.48 -12.06 1.66
C PHE A 71 9.94 -12.80 2.89
N ALA A 72 10.55 -12.59 4.05
CA ALA A 72 10.13 -13.23 5.29
C ALA A 72 8.88 -12.60 5.92
N SER A 73 8.53 -11.38 5.49
CA SER A 73 7.39 -10.65 6.02
C SER A 73 6.86 -9.62 5.02
N ARG A 74 5.62 -9.16 5.23
CA ARG A 74 5.05 -8.00 4.53
C ARG A 74 5.94 -6.76 4.70
N GLN A 75 6.45 -6.51 5.90
CA GLN A 75 7.28 -5.33 6.18
C GLN A 75 8.55 -5.33 5.31
N SER A 76 9.20 -6.49 5.14
CA SER A 76 10.38 -6.60 4.29
C SER A 76 10.13 -6.25 2.82
N LEU A 77 8.92 -6.51 2.30
CA LEU A 77 8.52 -6.06 0.96
C LEU A 77 8.38 -4.52 0.92
N LEU A 78 7.76 -3.92 1.94
CA LEU A 78 7.59 -2.46 2.04
C LEU A 78 8.92 -1.73 2.18
N ASP A 79 9.85 -2.28 2.96
CA ASP A 79 11.21 -1.74 3.08
C ASP A 79 11.94 -1.80 1.73
N TYR A 80 11.74 -2.89 0.97
CA TYR A 80 12.32 -3.06 -0.36
C TYR A 80 11.72 -2.09 -1.40
N GLN A 81 10.42 -1.76 -1.27
CA GLN A 81 9.75 -0.74 -2.08
C GLN A 81 10.44 0.62 -1.99
N GLY A 82 11.11 0.94 -0.88
CA GLY A 82 11.87 2.19 -0.71
C GLY A 82 13.03 2.38 -1.70
N LYS A 83 13.44 1.32 -2.43
CA LYS A 83 14.44 1.40 -3.49
C LYS A 83 13.82 1.94 -4.77
N LYS A 84 14.29 3.11 -5.25
CA LYS A 84 13.78 3.79 -6.45
C LYS A 84 13.68 2.89 -7.68
N GLU A 85 14.62 1.97 -7.87
CA GLU A 85 14.64 1.02 -8.99
C GLU A 85 13.43 0.06 -9.01
N PHE A 86 12.92 -0.31 -7.84
CA PHE A 86 11.84 -1.29 -7.69
C PHE A 86 10.51 -0.69 -7.26
N LEU A 87 10.50 0.61 -6.91
CA LEU A 87 9.34 1.31 -6.35
C LEU A 87 8.11 1.19 -7.24
N ASP A 88 8.21 1.58 -8.52
CA ASP A 88 7.08 1.55 -9.46
C ASP A 88 6.50 0.14 -9.62
N THR A 89 7.37 -0.87 -9.77
CA THR A 89 6.96 -2.25 -9.98
C THR A 89 6.23 -2.83 -8.77
N ILE A 90 6.73 -2.56 -7.56
CA ILE A 90 6.09 -3.02 -6.32
C ILE A 90 4.80 -2.26 -6.06
N LEU A 91 4.77 -0.96 -6.34
CA LEU A 91 3.58 -0.14 -6.17
C LEU A 91 2.46 -0.63 -7.08
N ARG A 92 2.75 -0.88 -8.36
CA ARG A 92 1.81 -1.48 -9.31
C ARG A 92 1.29 -2.85 -8.86
N ALA A 93 2.18 -3.72 -8.37
CA ALA A 93 1.77 -5.02 -7.84
C ALA A 93 0.85 -4.88 -6.62
N LYS A 94 1.15 -3.96 -5.71
CA LYS A 94 0.28 -3.66 -4.56
C LYS A 94 -1.07 -3.12 -5.01
N THR A 95 -1.12 -2.23 -5.99
CA THR A 95 -2.39 -1.70 -6.54
C THR A 95 -3.25 -2.82 -7.13
N ARG A 96 -2.67 -3.86 -7.75
CA ARG A 96 -3.45 -5.05 -8.17
C ARG A 96 -4.08 -5.79 -6.98
N CYS A 97 -3.35 -5.94 -5.88
CA CYS A 97 -3.92 -6.51 -4.64
C CYS A 97 -4.99 -5.59 -4.02
N GLU A 98 -4.84 -4.28 -4.15
CA GLU A 98 -5.81 -3.28 -3.70
C GLU A 98 -7.10 -3.38 -4.51
N GLN A 99 -7.00 -3.37 -5.84
CA GLN A 99 -8.12 -3.52 -6.76
C GLN A 99 -8.92 -4.79 -6.44
N TYR A 100 -8.25 -5.94 -6.28
CA TYR A 100 -8.95 -7.17 -5.90
C TYR A 100 -9.71 -7.01 -4.58
N ALA A 101 -9.09 -6.39 -3.56
CA ALA A 101 -9.78 -6.16 -2.29
C ALA A 101 -10.96 -5.20 -2.45
N GLU A 102 -10.84 -4.18 -3.30
CA GLU A 102 -11.91 -3.23 -3.62
C GLU A 102 -13.08 -3.93 -4.33
N GLU A 103 -12.83 -4.74 -5.35
CA GLU A 103 -13.87 -5.49 -6.06
C GLU A 103 -14.64 -6.42 -5.12
N ARG A 104 -13.94 -7.07 -4.18
CA ARG A 104 -14.54 -7.93 -3.14
C ARG A 104 -15.45 -7.19 -2.17
N LEU A 105 -15.49 -5.85 -2.17
CA LEU A 105 -16.47 -5.09 -1.40
C LEU A 105 -17.90 -5.32 -1.90
N TYR A 106 -18.08 -5.54 -3.21
CA TYR A 106 -19.39 -5.74 -3.84
C TYR A 106 -19.91 -7.17 -3.67
N ASP A 107 -19.06 -8.10 -3.23
CA ASP A 107 -19.44 -9.47 -2.99
C ASP A 107 -19.99 -9.66 -1.57
N ARG A 108 -21.19 -10.21 -1.47
CA ARG A 108 -21.89 -10.42 -0.18
C ARG A 108 -21.02 -11.09 0.88
N ASP A 109 -20.24 -12.08 0.48
CA ASP A 109 -19.45 -12.90 1.41
C ASP A 109 -18.00 -12.37 1.57
N GLY A 110 -17.61 -11.34 0.80
CA GLY A 110 -16.24 -10.81 0.75
C GLY A 110 -16.02 -9.49 1.50
N THR A 111 -17.08 -8.72 1.72
CA THR A 111 -16.99 -7.32 2.15
C THR A 111 -16.18 -7.12 3.44
N HIS A 112 -16.38 -7.94 4.48
CA HIS A 112 -15.69 -7.75 5.76
C HIS A 112 -14.17 -7.94 5.66
N GLY A 113 -13.73 -8.98 4.95
CA GLY A 113 -12.30 -9.24 4.73
C GLY A 113 -11.66 -8.17 3.84
N ALA A 114 -12.38 -7.76 2.79
CA ALA A 114 -11.98 -6.67 1.90
C ALA A 114 -11.74 -5.37 2.67
N GLN A 115 -12.72 -4.91 3.46
CA GLN A 115 -12.60 -3.71 4.27
C GLN A 115 -11.42 -3.77 5.25
N PHE A 116 -11.20 -4.92 5.90
CA PHE A 116 -10.05 -5.09 6.78
C PHE A 116 -8.73 -4.95 6.01
N SER A 117 -8.61 -5.59 4.85
CA SER A 117 -7.41 -5.50 4.01
C SER A 117 -7.13 -4.07 3.55
N LEU A 118 -8.16 -3.35 3.07
CA LEU A 118 -8.06 -1.96 2.62
C LEU A 118 -7.58 -1.03 3.73
N ARG A 119 -8.13 -1.15 4.94
CA ARG A 119 -7.66 -0.37 6.10
C ARG A 119 -6.24 -0.75 6.53
N ALA A 120 -5.94 -2.05 6.64
CA ALA A 120 -4.69 -2.53 7.22
C ALA A 120 -3.47 -2.51 6.28
N ASN A 121 -3.69 -2.56 4.97
CA ASN A 121 -2.61 -2.62 3.97
C ASN A 121 -2.53 -1.38 3.07
N PHE A 122 -3.65 -0.68 2.87
CA PHE A 122 -3.75 0.42 1.91
C PHE A 122 -4.14 1.77 2.55
N GLY A 123 -4.39 1.78 3.87
CA GLY A 123 -4.60 3.01 4.62
C GLY A 123 -5.95 3.69 4.36
N TRP A 124 -6.91 2.95 3.81
CA TRP A 124 -8.29 3.44 3.67
C TRP A 124 -8.85 3.76 5.05
N ASN A 125 -9.62 4.84 5.14
CA ASN A 125 -10.28 5.24 6.37
C ASN A 125 -11.65 5.82 6.02
N ASP A 126 -12.67 5.38 6.74
CA ASP A 126 -14.06 5.79 6.51
C ASP A 126 -14.29 7.21 7.04
N LYS A 127 -13.43 7.68 7.94
CA LYS A 127 -13.49 9.03 8.52
C LYS A 127 -12.44 9.92 7.85
N PRO A 128 -12.79 11.16 7.49
CA PRO A 128 -11.80 12.17 7.13
C PRO A 128 -10.77 12.26 8.26
N LYS A 129 -9.47 12.29 7.91
CA LYS A 129 -8.44 12.63 8.88
C LYS A 129 -8.71 14.07 9.33
N GLU A 130 -9.20 14.26 10.55
CA GLU A 130 -9.21 15.58 11.17
C GLU A 130 -7.79 16.14 11.07
N GLN A 131 -7.63 17.32 10.47
CA GLN A 131 -6.37 18.05 10.39
C GLN A 131 -6.02 18.58 11.79
N THR A 132 -5.67 17.72 12.74
CA THR A 132 -5.50 18.10 14.15
C THR A 132 -4.05 18.29 14.60
N GLU A 133 -3.09 18.48 13.68
CA GLU A 133 -1.68 18.73 14.06
C GLU A 133 -0.97 19.91 13.38
N ALA A 134 -1.66 20.75 12.60
CA ALA A 134 -1.03 21.94 12.00
C ALA A 134 -1.37 23.28 12.69
N LEU A 135 -2.15 23.29 13.78
CA LEU A 135 -2.58 24.52 14.47
C LEU A 135 -2.14 24.61 15.93
N LYS A 136 -1.16 23.81 16.39
CA LYS A 136 -0.60 23.91 17.75
C LYS A 136 0.62 24.83 17.87
N GLU A 137 0.70 25.87 17.05
CA GLU A 137 1.42 27.09 17.42
C GLU A 137 0.38 28.18 17.64
N GLU A 138 -0.36 28.08 18.74
CA GLU A 138 -1.10 29.23 19.26
C GLU A 138 -0.08 30.19 19.86
N VAL A 139 0.17 31.29 19.15
CA VAL A 139 0.73 32.49 19.76
C VAL A 139 -0.19 32.83 20.95
N PRO A 140 0.31 32.92 22.19
CA PRO A 140 -0.54 33.12 23.36
C PRO A 140 -1.43 34.35 23.16
N VAL A 141 -2.75 34.14 23.28
CA VAL A 141 -3.80 35.16 23.10
C VAL A 141 -3.58 36.40 23.98
N ASP A 142 -2.83 36.23 25.07
CA ASP A 142 -2.44 37.28 26.01
C ASP A 142 -1.60 38.40 25.36
N ASP A 143 -0.69 38.07 24.41
CA ASP A 143 0.17 39.07 23.77
C ASP A 143 -0.60 40.02 22.83
N LEU A 144 -1.66 39.53 22.18
CA LEU A 144 -2.51 40.35 21.32
C LEU A 144 -3.38 41.30 22.12
N SER A 145 -3.88 40.88 23.29
CA SER A 145 -4.69 41.74 24.15
C SER A 145 -3.87 42.89 24.76
N LYS A 146 -2.61 42.61 25.13
CA LYS A 146 -1.69 43.60 25.69
C LYS A 146 -1.22 44.61 24.63
N ALA A 147 -0.90 44.14 23.43
CA ALA A 147 -0.55 45.01 22.30
C ALA A 147 -1.71 45.93 21.89
N LEU A 148 -2.96 45.44 21.94
CA LEU A 148 -4.15 46.24 21.64
C LEU A 148 -4.42 47.31 22.71
N PHE A 149 -4.15 46.99 23.98
CA PHE A 149 -4.29 47.94 25.10
C PHE A 149 -3.24 49.06 25.04
N GLU A 150 -1.97 48.73 24.74
CA GLU A 150 -0.89 49.71 24.58
C GLU A 150 -1.12 50.66 23.37
N LEU A 151 -1.73 50.17 22.29
CA LEU A 151 -2.15 51.00 21.15
C LEU A 151 -3.35 51.92 21.47
N SER A 152 -4.22 51.50 22.38
CA SER A 152 -5.39 52.28 22.83
C SER A 152 -4.99 53.43 23.77
N GLU A 153 -3.99 53.23 24.63
CA GLU A 153 -3.58 54.25 25.62
C GLU A 153 -2.63 55.32 25.06
N GLY A 154 -2.11 55.14 23.84
CA GLY A 154 -1.17 56.07 23.19
C GLY A 154 -1.76 57.36 22.59
N SER A 155 -3.07 57.61 22.69
CA SER A 155 -3.73 58.75 22.01
C SER A 155 -4.31 59.83 22.93
N HIS A 156 -3.83 59.98 24.17
CA HIS A 156 -4.20 61.12 25.02
C HIS A 156 -3.01 61.80 25.67
N GLY A 157 -2.62 62.94 25.08
CA GLY A 157 -1.93 64.03 25.79
C GLY A 157 -0.87 64.75 24.97
N THR A 158 -1.24 65.87 24.32
CA THR A 158 -0.75 67.22 24.63
C THR A 158 -1.38 68.22 23.67
N GLY A 159 -2.18 69.13 24.23
CA GLY A 159 -2.81 70.27 23.56
C GLY A 159 -3.68 71.00 24.56
#